data_AF-A0A517DWI4-F1
#
_entry.id   AF-A0A517DWI4-F1
#
_cell.length_a   1.000
_cell.length_b   1.000
_cell.length_c   1.000
_cell.angle_alpha   90.00
_cell.angle_beta   90.00
_cell.angle_gamma   90.00
#
_symmetry.space_group_name_H-M   'P 1'
#
loop_
_entity.id
_entity.type
_entity.pdbx_description
1 polymer ?
#
loop_
_entity_poly.entity_id
_entity_poly.type
_entity_poly.pdbx_seq_one_letter_code
_entity_poly.pdbx_strand_id
1 'polypeptide(L)'
;MKKTLWSIQARAFRIPYTPFSHNFWALVNPTGKIADQIHGLAYDPKAGITKALGNSSHFLHVVHDAAIIWSLQPNQPTVVCSTGPESEICNRWQAALNSVFAINALNLPYPNLWQHLYKMNSNTIFNTIGQIMGVVQPGRLLPTLAPGIKLVVSQAIIDLYGYKARPANISQAER
;
A
#
# COMPACT_ATOMS: atom_id res chain seq x y z
N MET A 1 6.95 25.81 -18.32
CA MET A 1 5.92 24.74 -18.29
C MET A 1 5.73 24.27 -16.86
N LYS A 2 4.51 24.26 -16.31
CA LYS A 2 4.25 23.64 -15.00
C LYS A 2 4.60 22.15 -15.11
N LYS A 3 5.53 21.67 -14.27
CA LYS A 3 5.84 20.24 -14.23
C LYS A 3 4.57 19.48 -13.83
N THR A 4 4.11 18.57 -14.69
CA THR A 4 3.00 17.67 -14.43
C THR A 4 3.51 16.52 -13.57
N LEU A 5 3.35 16.65 -12.26
CA LEU A 5 3.89 15.68 -11.30
C LEU A 5 2.85 14.63 -10.93
N TRP A 6 3.28 13.37 -10.90
CA TRP A 6 2.54 12.27 -10.32
C TRP A 6 2.89 12.15 -8.83
N SER A 7 2.02 11.51 -8.05
CA SER A 7 2.29 11.27 -6.63
C SER A 7 1.81 9.91 -6.12
N ILE A 8 2.52 9.38 -5.12
CA ILE A 8 2.09 8.25 -4.30
C ILE A 8 1.57 8.83 -2.99
N GLN A 9 0.34 8.47 -2.64
CA GLN A 9 -0.34 8.95 -1.45
C GLN A 9 -0.66 7.79 -0.52
N ALA A 10 -0.35 7.98 0.76
CA ALA A 10 -0.88 7.15 1.81
C ALA A 10 -2.27 7.69 2.19
N ARG A 11 -3.25 6.80 2.28
CA ARG A 11 -4.64 7.14 2.62
C ARG A 11 -5.16 6.19 3.68
N ALA A 12 -6.14 6.67 4.45
CA ALA A 12 -6.73 5.87 5.51
C ALA A 12 -8.22 6.14 5.68
N PHE A 13 -9.00 5.12 6.02
CA PHE A 13 -10.38 5.29 6.48
C PHE A 13 -10.62 4.51 7.76
N ARG A 14 -11.61 4.96 8.54
CA ARG A 14 -12.06 4.24 9.74
C ARG A 14 -12.91 3.05 9.33
N ILE A 15 -12.62 1.88 9.88
CA ILE A 15 -13.47 0.70 9.69
C ILE A 15 -14.71 0.86 10.58
N PRO A 16 -15.94 0.87 10.02
CA PRO A 16 -17.17 1.05 10.79
C PRO A 16 -17.27 0.07 11.96
N TYR A 17 -17.81 0.54 13.09
CA TYR A 17 -18.02 -0.26 14.30
C TYR A 17 -16.74 -0.81 14.98
N THR A 18 -15.56 -0.31 14.60
CA THR A 18 -14.29 -0.68 15.24
C THR A 18 -13.47 0.57 15.62
N PRO A 19 -12.45 0.44 16.51
CA PRO A 19 -11.46 1.48 16.76
C PRO A 19 -10.32 1.49 15.72
N PHE A 20 -10.42 0.67 14.67
CA PHE A 20 -9.34 0.45 13.71
C PHE A 20 -9.46 1.34 12.46
N SER A 21 -8.31 1.67 11.88
CA SER A 21 -8.22 2.20 10.52
C SER A 21 -7.61 1.19 9.56
N HIS A 22 -8.07 1.32 8.32
CA HIS A 22 -7.50 0.66 7.16
C HIS A 22 -6.63 1.66 6.42
N ASN A 23 -5.35 1.36 6.22
CA ASN A 23 -4.43 2.16 5.42
C ASN A 23 -4.20 1.51 4.05
N PHE A 24 -4.06 2.33 3.02
CA PHE A 24 -3.83 1.89 1.65
C PHE A 24 -3.03 2.93 0.86
N TRP A 25 -2.55 2.52 -0.30
CA TRP A 25 -1.79 3.36 -1.21
C TRP A 25 -2.62 3.76 -2.42
N ALA A 26 -2.49 5.00 -2.85
CA ALA A 26 -3.09 5.51 -4.07
C ALA A 26 -2.04 6.17 -4.97
N LEU A 27 -2.10 5.86 -6.26
CA LEU A 27 -1.38 6.57 -7.31
C LEU A 27 -2.26 7.71 -7.81
N VAL A 28 -1.72 8.93 -7.84
CA VAL A 28 -2.47 10.13 -8.21
C VAL A 28 -1.77 10.85 -9.36
N ASN A 29 -2.54 11.14 -10.40
CA ASN A 29 -2.06 11.78 -11.60
C ASN A 29 -1.92 13.32 -11.43
N PRO A 30 -1.35 14.04 -12.42
CA PRO A 30 -1.14 15.48 -12.33
C PRO A 30 -2.42 16.33 -12.20
N THR A 31 -3.59 15.75 -12.50
CA THR A 31 -4.89 16.42 -12.32
C THR A 31 -5.46 16.27 -10.91
N GLY A 32 -4.76 15.54 -10.03
CA GLY A 32 -5.20 15.22 -8.68
C GLY A 32 -6.19 14.04 -8.61
N LYS A 33 -6.43 13.35 -9.72
CA LYS A 33 -7.30 12.17 -9.77
C LYS A 33 -6.52 10.92 -9.38
N ILE A 34 -7.18 10.04 -8.62
CA ILE A 34 -6.66 8.69 -8.34
C ILE A 34 -6.66 7.92 -9.66
N ALA A 35 -5.47 7.49 -10.05
CA ALA A 35 -5.25 6.63 -11.20
C ALA A 35 -5.28 5.16 -10.81
N ASP A 36 -4.85 4.82 -9.58
CA ASP A 36 -4.75 3.45 -9.13
C ASP A 36 -4.69 3.30 -7.60
N GLN A 37 -4.95 2.11 -7.08
CA GLN A 37 -4.99 1.79 -5.64
C GLN A 37 -4.39 0.41 -5.32
N ILE A 38 -3.67 0.31 -4.19
CA ILE A 38 -3.18 -0.96 -3.63
C ILE A 38 -3.59 -1.07 -2.16
N HIS A 39 -4.24 -2.18 -1.81
CA HIS A 39 -4.78 -2.49 -0.50
C HIS A 39 -4.23 -3.80 0.06
N GLY A 40 -4.14 -3.92 1.38
CA GLY A 40 -4.14 -5.22 2.05
C GLY A 40 -5.55 -5.60 2.46
N LEU A 41 -6.16 -6.65 1.90
CA LEU A 41 -7.54 -7.05 2.22
C LEU A 41 -7.61 -8.48 2.74
N ALA A 42 -8.65 -8.74 3.51
CA ALA A 42 -9.02 -10.10 3.88
C ALA A 42 -9.74 -10.75 2.70
N TYR A 43 -9.17 -11.81 2.14
CA TYR A 43 -9.75 -12.63 1.09
C TYR A 43 -10.48 -13.83 1.69
N ASP A 44 -11.76 -13.96 1.38
CA ASP A 44 -12.61 -15.08 1.76
C ASP A 44 -12.51 -16.17 0.67
N PRO A 45 -11.81 -17.29 0.92
CA PRO A 45 -11.62 -18.32 -0.09
C PRO A 45 -12.90 -19.10 -0.41
N LYS A 46 -13.92 -19.06 0.46
CA LYS A 46 -15.21 -19.74 0.20
C LYS A 46 -16.10 -18.91 -0.71
N ALA A 47 -16.16 -17.61 -0.46
CA ALA A 47 -17.00 -16.69 -1.24
C ALA A 47 -16.28 -16.06 -2.44
N GLY A 48 -14.95 -16.14 -2.50
CA GLY A 48 -14.15 -15.54 -3.57
C GLY A 48 -14.11 -14.01 -3.53
N ILE A 49 -14.37 -13.40 -2.37
CA ILE A 49 -14.49 -11.94 -2.22
C ILE A 49 -13.47 -11.37 -1.23
N THR A 50 -13.19 -10.07 -1.34
CA THR A 50 -12.29 -9.34 -0.45
C THR A 50 -13.06 -8.37 0.45
N LYS A 51 -12.54 -8.14 1.66
CA LYS A 51 -13.13 -7.26 2.69
C LYS A 51 -12.02 -6.47 3.39
N ALA A 52 -12.34 -5.27 3.87
CA ALA A 52 -11.40 -4.44 4.64
C ALA A 52 -11.01 -5.07 5.99
N LEU A 53 -11.92 -5.83 6.60
CA LEU A 53 -11.71 -6.56 7.85
C LEU A 53 -12.21 -7.99 7.70
N GLY A 54 -11.38 -8.95 8.13
CA GLY A 54 -11.65 -10.38 8.06
C GLY A 54 -11.64 -11.08 9.41
N ASN A 55 -11.47 -12.41 9.35
CA ASN A 55 -11.33 -13.29 10.51
C ASN A 55 -10.39 -14.47 10.13
N SER A 56 -10.19 -15.41 11.04
CA SER A 56 -9.27 -16.55 10.88
C SER A 56 -9.58 -17.54 9.76
N SER A 57 -10.74 -17.46 9.09
CA SER A 57 -11.02 -18.24 7.89
C SER A 57 -10.61 -17.55 6.59
N HIS A 58 -10.05 -16.34 6.66
CA HIS A 58 -9.62 -15.56 5.50
C HIS A 58 -8.10 -15.54 5.35
N PHE A 59 -7.62 -15.19 4.17
CA PHE A 59 -6.22 -14.91 3.87
C PHE A 59 -5.97 -13.41 3.77
N LEU A 60 -4.77 -12.96 4.14
CA LEU A 60 -4.32 -11.59 3.93
C LEU A 60 -3.72 -11.47 2.53
N HIS A 61 -4.39 -10.73 1.64
CA HIS A 61 -3.96 -10.51 0.27
C HIS A 61 -3.61 -9.05 -0.01
N VAL A 62 -2.66 -8.82 -0.92
CA VAL A 62 -2.53 -7.59 -1.67
C VAL A 62 -3.56 -7.58 -2.78
N VAL A 63 -4.33 -6.48 -2.86
CA VAL A 63 -5.34 -6.24 -3.89
C VAL A 63 -4.98 -4.94 -4.59
N HIS A 64 -4.77 -5.04 -5.90
CA HIS A 64 -4.56 -3.92 -6.81
C HIS A 64 -5.84 -3.76 -7.63
N ASP A 65 -6.55 -2.65 -7.42
CA ASP A 65 -7.80 -2.35 -8.12
C ASP A 65 -8.14 -0.86 -7.99
N ALA A 66 -8.01 -0.14 -9.11
CA ALA A 66 -8.35 1.28 -9.20
C ALA A 66 -9.85 1.55 -8.92
N ALA A 67 -10.73 0.56 -9.14
CA ALA A 67 -12.19 0.70 -9.06
C ALA A 67 -12.76 0.43 -7.65
N ILE A 68 -11.92 0.26 -6.63
CA ILE A 68 -12.39 0.18 -5.24
C ILE A 68 -12.92 1.56 -4.82
N ILE A 69 -14.23 1.79 -5.01
CA ILE A 69 -14.87 3.07 -4.66
C ILE A 69 -15.10 3.17 -3.15
N TRP A 70 -15.39 2.06 -2.48
CA TRP A 70 -15.72 2.06 -1.05
C TRP A 70 -14.56 2.49 -0.16
N SER A 71 -13.31 2.49 -0.65
CA SER A 71 -12.14 3.00 0.08
C SER A 71 -12.07 4.53 0.08
N LEU A 72 -12.74 5.20 -0.86
CA LEU A 72 -12.66 6.63 -1.08
C LEU A 72 -13.75 7.34 -0.28
N GLN A 73 -13.39 7.78 0.93
CA GLN A 73 -14.31 8.45 1.85
C GLN A 73 -14.18 9.98 1.74
N PRO A 74 -15.28 10.73 1.91
CA PRO A 74 -15.20 12.19 2.04
C PRO A 74 -14.26 12.60 3.19
N ASN A 75 -13.44 13.64 2.97
CA ASN A 75 -12.47 14.14 3.96
C ASN A 75 -11.47 13.08 4.46
N GLN A 76 -11.19 12.07 3.63
CA GLN A 76 -10.22 11.02 3.93
C GLN A 76 -8.82 11.61 4.17
N PRO A 77 -8.17 11.29 5.30
CA PRO A 77 -6.79 11.66 5.54
C PRO A 77 -5.88 11.14 4.44
N THR A 78 -5.06 12.05 3.94
CA THR A 78 -4.18 11.83 2.80
C THR A 78 -2.83 12.45 3.12
N VAL A 79 -1.76 11.69 2.92
CA VAL A 79 -0.37 12.18 2.99
C VAL A 79 0.33 11.87 1.69
N VAL A 80 0.84 12.91 1.03
CA VAL A 80 1.70 12.74 -0.15
C VAL A 80 3.06 12.24 0.31
N CYS A 81 3.42 11.02 -0.09
CA CYS A 81 4.64 10.34 0.36
C CYS A 81 5.78 10.39 -0.67
N SER A 82 5.44 10.60 -1.95
CA SER A 82 6.39 10.82 -3.02
C SER A 82 5.75 11.64 -4.12
N THR A 83 6.52 12.49 -4.80
CA THR A 83 6.06 13.29 -5.95
C THR A 83 7.21 13.41 -6.94
N GLY A 84 6.91 13.27 -8.23
CA GLY A 84 7.96 13.26 -9.25
C GLY A 84 7.42 13.15 -10.67
N PRO A 85 8.32 13.03 -11.66
CA PRO A 85 7.94 12.67 -13.02
C PRO A 85 7.19 11.34 -13.05
N GLU A 86 6.32 11.17 -14.05
CA GLU A 86 5.55 9.95 -14.26
C GLU A 86 6.42 8.70 -14.24
N SER A 87 7.53 8.70 -14.98
CA SER A 87 8.42 7.55 -15.08
C SER A 87 8.99 7.12 -13.73
N GLU A 88 9.36 8.05 -12.85
CA GLU A 88 9.88 7.69 -11.52
C GLU A 88 8.77 7.12 -10.64
N ILE A 89 7.64 7.82 -10.56
CA ILE A 89 6.54 7.46 -9.68
C ILE A 89 5.88 6.14 -10.12
N CYS A 90 5.67 5.95 -11.42
CA CYS A 90 5.15 4.70 -11.96
C CYS A 90 6.14 3.55 -11.80
N ASN A 91 7.45 3.76 -11.85
CA ASN A 91 8.42 2.70 -11.57
C ASN A 91 8.38 2.25 -10.10
N ARG A 92 8.21 3.19 -9.15
CA ARG A 92 8.00 2.85 -7.73
C ARG A 92 6.73 2.05 -7.55
N TRP A 93 5.64 2.48 -8.18
CA TRP A 93 4.35 1.78 -8.15
C TRP A 93 4.45 0.38 -8.77
N GLN A 94 5.12 0.25 -9.92
CA GLN A 94 5.32 -1.02 -10.60
C GLN A 94 6.11 -2.02 -9.75
N ALA A 95 7.07 -1.57 -8.94
CA ALA A 95 7.76 -2.43 -7.98
C ALA A 95 6.78 -3.10 -7.00
N ALA A 96 5.78 -2.35 -6.51
CA ALA A 96 4.73 -2.90 -5.67
C ALA A 96 3.86 -3.91 -6.44
N LEU A 97 3.43 -3.57 -7.67
CA LEU A 97 2.63 -4.47 -8.49
C LEU A 97 3.34 -5.81 -8.76
N ASN A 98 4.65 -5.77 -9.03
CA ASN A 98 5.45 -6.97 -9.27
C ASN A 98 5.52 -7.90 -8.04
N SER A 99 5.36 -7.36 -6.82
CA SER A 99 5.39 -8.13 -5.57
C SER A 99 4.06 -8.82 -5.21
N VAL A 100 2.95 -8.42 -5.84
CA VAL A 100 1.58 -8.86 -5.48
C VAL A 100 1.47 -10.38 -5.46
N PHE A 101 1.94 -11.04 -6.52
CA PHE A 101 1.85 -12.50 -6.63
C PHE A 101 2.68 -13.19 -5.55
N ALA A 102 3.92 -12.74 -5.30
CA ALA A 102 4.80 -13.32 -4.31
C ALA A 102 4.24 -13.19 -2.88
N ILE A 103 3.64 -12.04 -2.55
CA ILE A 103 3.00 -11.84 -1.25
C ILE A 103 1.77 -12.73 -1.11
N ASN A 104 0.89 -12.76 -2.12
CA ASN A 104 -0.35 -13.55 -2.06
C ASN A 104 -0.07 -15.06 -2.01
N ALA A 105 1.00 -15.54 -2.65
CA ALA A 105 1.40 -16.94 -2.63
C ALA A 105 1.77 -17.46 -1.22
N LEU A 106 2.06 -16.56 -0.27
CA LEU A 106 2.31 -16.94 1.13
C LEU A 106 1.06 -17.42 1.87
N ASN A 107 -0.15 -17.16 1.33
CA ASN A 107 -1.43 -17.53 1.94
C ASN A 107 -1.50 -17.21 3.44
N LEU A 108 -1.07 -15.99 3.82
CA LEU A 108 -0.98 -15.59 5.22
C LEU A 108 -2.36 -15.61 5.88
N PRO A 109 -2.53 -16.23 7.06
CA PRO A 109 -3.82 -16.26 7.74
C PRO A 109 -4.19 -14.86 8.25
N TYR A 110 -5.45 -14.46 8.04
CA TYR A 110 -5.94 -13.20 8.56
C TYR A 110 -6.33 -13.33 10.06
N PRO A 111 -6.02 -12.35 10.92
CA PRO A 111 -6.31 -12.45 12.34
C PRO A 111 -7.80 -12.29 12.67
N ASN A 112 -8.21 -12.82 13.82
CA ASN A 112 -9.47 -12.44 14.47
C ASN A 112 -9.32 -11.07 15.16
N LEU A 113 -10.44 -10.41 15.49
CA LEU A 113 -10.50 -9.03 15.99
C LEU A 113 -9.44 -8.69 17.05
N TRP A 114 -9.32 -9.48 18.11
CA TRP A 114 -8.34 -9.26 19.19
C TRP A 114 -6.89 -9.53 18.79
N GLN A 115 -6.68 -10.38 17.78
CA GLN A 115 -5.35 -10.75 17.30
C GLN A 115 -4.74 -9.67 16.40
N HIS A 116 -5.54 -8.73 15.88
CA HIS A 116 -5.04 -7.61 15.07
C HIS A 116 -3.93 -6.82 15.75
N LEU A 117 -3.95 -6.74 17.10
CA LEU A 117 -2.98 -5.98 17.88
C LEU A 117 -1.54 -6.53 17.79
N TYR A 118 -1.37 -7.80 17.46
CA TYR A 118 -0.06 -8.46 17.45
C TYR A 118 0.21 -9.36 16.24
N LYS A 119 -0.79 -9.67 15.41
CA LYS A 119 -0.63 -10.43 14.17
C LYS A 119 -0.66 -9.54 12.93
N MET A 120 -0.07 -10.05 11.85
CA MET A 120 -0.11 -9.42 10.53
C MET A 120 -1.55 -9.23 10.05
N ASN A 121 -1.84 -8.09 9.43
CA ASN A 121 -3.16 -7.76 8.89
C ASN A 121 -3.04 -6.79 7.70
N SER A 122 -4.15 -6.19 7.27
CA SER A 122 -4.21 -5.20 6.19
C SER A 122 -3.15 -4.09 6.27
N ASN A 123 -2.84 -3.56 7.45
CA ASN A 123 -1.85 -2.51 7.62
C ASN A 123 -0.40 -3.03 7.54
N THR A 124 -0.17 -4.32 7.72
CA THR A 124 1.13 -4.97 7.45
C THR A 124 1.44 -4.97 5.96
N ILE A 125 0.42 -5.17 5.12
CA ILE A 125 0.56 -5.03 3.66
C ILE A 125 0.86 -3.58 3.30
N PHE A 126 0.13 -2.62 3.89
CA PHE A 126 0.43 -1.19 3.71
C PHE A 126 1.91 -0.90 4.01
N ASN A 127 2.44 -1.41 5.13
CA ASN A 127 3.83 -1.21 5.48
C ASN A 127 4.82 -1.91 4.53
N THR A 128 4.54 -3.15 4.16
CA THR A 128 5.40 -3.91 3.24
C THR A 128 5.46 -3.23 1.87
N ILE A 129 4.31 -2.82 1.32
CA ILE A 129 4.21 -2.18 0.02
C ILE A 129 4.89 -0.79 0.02
N GLY A 130 4.75 -0.01 1.09
CA GLY A 130 5.46 1.26 1.21
C GLY A 130 6.98 1.11 1.14
N GLN A 131 7.52 0.08 1.80
CA GLN A 131 8.96 -0.23 1.73
C GLN A 131 9.38 -0.71 0.34
N ILE A 132 8.57 -1.55 -0.33
CA ILE A 132 8.82 -1.99 -1.71
C ILE A 132 8.85 -0.80 -2.67
N MET A 133 7.96 0.19 -2.52
CA MET A 133 7.99 1.41 -3.34
C MET A 133 9.15 2.37 -3.00
N GLY A 134 9.89 2.10 -1.91
CA GLY A 134 10.93 2.98 -1.40
C GLY A 134 10.40 4.37 -1.01
N VAL A 135 9.17 4.44 -0.49
CA VAL A 135 8.55 5.69 -0.02
C VAL A 135 8.58 5.77 1.50
N VAL A 136 8.76 6.99 2.01
CA VAL A 136 8.68 7.23 3.46
C VAL A 136 7.22 7.11 3.88
N GLN A 137 6.97 6.20 4.82
CA GLN A 137 5.63 5.98 5.31
C GLN A 137 5.29 6.91 6.47
N PRO A 138 4.09 7.50 6.49
CA PRO A 138 3.66 8.27 7.63
C PRO A 138 3.47 7.34 8.83
N GLY A 139 4.11 7.68 9.97
CA GLY A 139 3.95 6.91 11.21
C GLY A 139 2.52 6.91 11.77
N ARG A 140 1.66 7.86 11.32
CA ARG A 140 0.24 7.95 11.66
C ARG A 140 -0.52 8.76 10.60
N LEU A 141 -1.63 8.21 10.09
CA LEU A 141 -2.55 8.88 9.16
C LEU A 141 -3.84 9.34 9.84
N LEU A 142 -4.36 8.51 10.75
CA LEU A 142 -5.57 8.77 11.54
C LEU A 142 -5.26 8.70 13.04
N PRO A 143 -6.07 9.37 13.88
CA PRO A 143 -5.94 9.21 15.33
C PRO A 143 -6.31 7.80 15.82
N THR A 144 -7.05 7.02 15.03
CA THR A 144 -7.44 5.63 15.31
C THR A 144 -6.26 4.67 15.30
N LEU A 145 -6.44 3.48 15.89
CA LEU A 145 -5.40 2.47 15.91
C LEU A 145 -5.21 1.86 14.53
N ALA A 146 -3.96 1.74 14.09
CA ALA A 146 -3.56 1.01 12.88
C ALA A 146 -2.68 -0.20 13.27
N PRO A 147 -3.25 -1.26 13.87
CA PRO A 147 -2.47 -2.43 14.28
C PRO A 147 -1.75 -3.06 13.09
N GLY A 148 -0.57 -3.62 13.28
CA GLY A 148 0.19 -4.27 12.20
C GLY A 148 0.96 -3.32 11.27
N ILE A 149 0.81 -1.98 11.40
CA ILE A 149 1.50 -0.98 10.56
C ILE A 149 3.03 -0.96 10.75
N LYS A 150 3.55 -1.58 11.82
CA LYS A 150 5.00 -1.72 12.07
C LYS A 150 5.55 -3.07 11.64
N LEU A 151 4.69 -4.01 11.25
CA LEU A 151 5.11 -5.34 10.82
C LEU A 151 5.37 -5.33 9.32
N VAL A 152 6.25 -6.22 8.86
CA VAL A 152 6.48 -6.51 7.45
C VAL A 152 6.13 -7.96 7.15
N VAL A 153 5.62 -8.22 5.95
CA VAL A 153 5.31 -9.59 5.50
C VAL A 153 6.59 -10.41 5.39
N SER A 154 7.60 -9.89 4.68
CA SER A 154 8.86 -10.58 4.43
C SER A 154 9.93 -9.59 4.00
N GLN A 155 11.07 -9.59 4.69
CA GLN A 155 12.23 -8.78 4.28
C GLN A 155 12.78 -9.25 2.93
N ALA A 156 12.80 -10.57 2.68
CA ALA A 156 13.28 -11.12 1.41
C ALA A 156 12.44 -10.65 0.21
N ILE A 157 11.12 -10.52 0.37
CA ILE A 157 10.26 -9.95 -0.67
C ILE A 157 10.57 -8.46 -0.87
N ILE A 158 10.79 -7.71 0.20
CA ILE A 158 11.18 -6.30 0.12
C ILE A 158 12.51 -6.15 -0.63
N ASP A 159 13.52 -6.97 -0.32
CA ASP A 159 14.83 -6.90 -0.95
C ASP A 159 14.79 -7.31 -2.44
N LEU A 160 13.95 -8.29 -2.77
CA LEU A 160 13.79 -8.81 -4.13
C LEU A 160 13.04 -7.83 -5.03
N TYR A 161 11.92 -7.28 -4.57
CA TYR A 161 11.02 -6.45 -5.37
C TYR A 161 11.20 -4.95 -5.15
N GLY A 162 11.95 -4.54 -4.14
CA GLY A 162 12.13 -3.15 -3.76
C GLY A 162 12.60 -2.28 -4.91
N TYR A 163 12.02 -1.10 -5.01
CA TYR A 163 12.38 -0.10 -6.00
C TYR A 163 13.86 0.27 -5.88
N LYS A 164 14.60 0.04 -6.96
CA LYS A 164 16.01 0.43 -7.09
C LYS A 164 16.07 1.66 -7.95
N ALA A 165 16.38 2.80 -7.35
CA ALA A 165 16.63 4.02 -8.12
C ALA A 165 17.71 3.73 -9.15
N ARG A 166 17.52 4.15 -10.40
CA ARG A 166 18.63 4.09 -11.37
C ARG A 166 19.74 4.96 -10.80
N PRO A 167 21.00 4.49 -10.81
CA PRO A 167 22.12 5.37 -10.51
C PRO A 167 22.00 6.57 -11.46
N ALA A 168 22.13 7.78 -10.91
CA ALA A 168 22.26 8.96 -11.74
C ALA A 168 23.45 8.70 -12.67
N ASN A 169 23.21 8.65 -13.98
CA ASN A 169 24.30 8.64 -14.94
C ASN A 169 25.12 9.89 -14.63
N ILE A 170 26.31 9.70 -14.07
CA ILE A 170 27.34 10.73 -14.07
C ILE A 170 27.59 10.95 -15.56
N SER A 171 27.07 12.04 -16.09
CA SER A 171 27.45 12.50 -17.41
C SER A 171 28.97 12.59 -17.38
N GLN A 172 29.65 11.75 -18.15
CA GLN A 172 31.01 12.02 -18.60
C GLN A 172 30.94 13.29 -19.44
N ALA A 173 30.92 14.44 -18.77
CA ALA A 173 31.54 15.64 -19.28
C ALA A 173 33.04 15.47 -19.04
N GLU A 174 33.83 15.89 -20.03
CA GLU A 174 35.31 15.89 -20.06
C GLU A 174 35.97 14.64 -20.65
N ARG A 175 35.88 14.50 -21.98
CA ARG A 175 37.06 14.41 -22.85
C ARG A 175 36.83 15.19 -24.14
#